data_AF-A0A640YBH4-F1
#
_entry.id   AF-A0A640YBH4-F1
#
_cell.length_a   1.000
_cell.length_b   1.000
_cell.length_c   1.000
_cell.angle_alpha   90.00
_cell.angle_beta   90.00
_cell.angle_gamma   90.00
#
_symmetry.space_group_name_H-M   'P 1'
#
loop_
_entity.id
_entity.type
_entity.pdbx_description
1 polymer ?
#
loop_
_entity_poly.entity_id
_entity_poly.type
_entity_poly.pdbx_seq_one_letter_code
_entity_poly.pdbx_strand_id
1 'polypeptide(L)' 'PDEPDYEQHEQLYIDPDECIDCDACVEACPVDACFAEDQLPGEWAKFAQLNADYYAGR' A
#
# COMPACT_ATOMS: atom_id res chain seq x y z
N PRO A 1 6.12 1.70 -13.69
CA PRO A 1 6.37 2.09 -12.29
C PRO A 1 7.48 3.14 -12.30
N ASP A 2 7.15 4.35 -11.86
CA ASP A 2 8.00 5.52 -12.07
C ASP A 2 9.02 5.73 -10.93
N GLU A 3 8.93 4.92 -9.86
CA GLU A 3 9.89 4.92 -8.76
C GLU A 3 11.18 4.16 -9.13
N PRO A 4 12.37 4.75 -8.88
CA PRO A 4 13.66 4.22 -9.33
C PRO A 4 14.06 2.89 -8.68
N ASP A 5 13.46 2.56 -7.53
CA ASP A 5 13.71 1.40 -6.70
C ASP A 5 12.62 0.32 -6.82
N TYR A 6 11.66 0.47 -7.76
CA TYR A 6 10.54 -0.45 -7.95
C TYR A 6 10.95 -1.93 -8.03
N GLU A 7 12.01 -2.26 -8.77
CA GLU A 7 12.45 -3.65 -8.95
C GLU A 7 13.21 -4.22 -7.73
N GLN A 8 13.56 -3.39 -6.75
CA GLN A 8 14.39 -3.77 -5.62
C GLN A 8 13.56 -4.10 -4.36
N HIS A 9 12.27 -3.76 -4.35
CA HIS A 9 11.38 -4.01 -3.22
C HIS A 9 10.71 -5.37 -3.29
N GLU A 10 10.58 -6.02 -2.14
CA GLU A 10 9.89 -7.32 -2.00
C GLU A 10 8.35 -7.18 -2.10
N GLN A 11 7.83 -5.95 -1.92
CA GLN A 11 6.41 -5.59 -2.03
C GLN A 11 6.26 -4.14 -2.48
N LEU A 12 5.04 -3.77 -2.91
CA LEU A 12 4.69 -2.38 -3.19
C LEU A 12 4.08 -1.72 -1.94
N TYR A 13 4.14 -0.38 -1.92
CA TYR A 13 3.66 0.44 -0.82
C TYR A 13 2.66 1.48 -1.33
N ILE A 14 1.69 1.85 -0.50
CA ILE A 14 0.71 2.91 -0.75
C ILE A 14 1.05 4.07 0.18
N ASP A 15 1.23 5.28 -0.36
CA ASP A 15 1.37 6.49 0.44
C ASP A 15 0.00 6.88 1.02
N PRO A 16 -0.20 6.84 2.35
CA PRO A 16 -1.47 7.21 2.96
C PRO A 16 -1.79 8.70 2.87
N ASP A 17 -0.80 9.58 2.70
CA ASP A 17 -1.01 11.02 2.58
C ASP A 17 -1.41 11.43 1.15
N GLU A 18 -1.01 10.66 0.13
CA GLU A 18 -1.43 10.86 -1.27
C GLU A 18 -2.64 10.02 -1.69
N CYS A 19 -2.95 8.94 -0.96
CA CYS A 19 -4.12 8.11 -1.22
C CYS A 19 -5.41 8.94 -1.13
N ILE A 20 -6.31 8.76 -2.09
CA ILE A 20 -7.58 9.50 -2.18
C ILE A 20 -8.81 8.58 -2.05
N ASP A 21 -8.62 7.37 -1.51
CA ASP A 21 -9.68 6.39 -1.29
C ASP A 21 -10.53 6.08 -2.54
N CYS A 22 -9.86 5.90 -3.70
CA CYS A 22 -10.52 5.68 -4.98
C CYS A 22 -10.80 4.20 -5.31
N ASP A 23 -10.33 3.26 -4.48
CA ASP A 23 -10.46 1.80 -4.62
C ASP A 23 -9.92 1.16 -5.92
N ALA A 24 -9.29 1.94 -6.81
CA ALA A 24 -8.78 1.42 -8.09
C ALA A 24 -7.71 0.33 -7.91
N CYS A 25 -6.88 0.42 -6.86
CA CYS A 25 -5.87 -0.58 -6.57
C CYS A 25 -6.44 -1.89 -6.02
N VAL A 26 -7.59 -1.82 -5.32
CA VAL A 26 -8.29 -2.99 -4.78
C VAL A 26 -8.81 -3.86 -5.92
N GLU A 27 -9.48 -3.26 -6.90
CA GLU A 27 -10.01 -3.99 -8.07
C GLU A 27 -8.91 -4.50 -9.02
N ALA A 28 -7.80 -3.77 -9.12
CA ALA A 28 -6.73 -4.10 -10.06
C ALA A 28 -5.80 -5.23 -9.56
N CYS A 29 -5.78 -5.50 -8.26
CA CYS A 29 -4.83 -6.45 -7.67
C CYS A 29 -5.25 -7.90 -7.96
N PRO A 30 -4.47 -8.70 -8.71
CA PRO A 30 -4.85 -10.07 -9.09
C PRO A 30 -4.81 -11.09 -7.93
N VAL A 31 -4.33 -10.68 -6.76
CA VAL A 31 -4.12 -11.53 -5.59
C VAL A 31 -4.77 -10.95 -4.33
N ASP A 32 -5.62 -9.94 -4.48
CA ASP A 32 -6.38 -9.31 -3.38
C ASP A 32 -5.48 -8.84 -2.22
N ALA A 33 -4.33 -8.22 -2.53
CA ALA A 33 -3.37 -7.76 -1.52
C ALA A 33 -3.64 -6.33 -1.02
N CYS A 34 -4.44 -5.54 -1.74
CA CYS A 34 -4.80 -4.17 -1.38
C CYS A 34 -6.16 -4.14 -0.68
N PHE A 35 -6.24 -3.45 0.45
CA PHE A 35 -7.45 -3.28 1.25
C PHE A 35 -7.67 -1.80 1.54
N ALA A 36 -8.92 -1.36 1.58
CA ALA A 36 -9.26 -0.11 2.26
C ALA A 36 -8.87 -0.21 3.75
N GLU A 37 -8.46 0.91 4.36
CA GLU A 37 -7.91 0.90 5.73
C GLU A 37 -8.90 0.34 6.75
N ASP A 38 -10.20 0.64 6.59
CA ASP A 38 -11.29 0.15 7.44
C ASP A 38 -11.65 -1.32 7.19
N GLN A 39 -11.17 -1.90 6.09
CA GLN A 39 -11.38 -3.29 5.70
C GLN A 39 -10.13 -4.16 5.90
N LEU A 40 -9.01 -3.58 6.34
CA LEU A 40 -7.78 -4.31 6.56
C LEU A 40 -7.95 -5.36 7.68
N PRO A 41 -7.73 -6.66 7.39
CA PRO A 41 -7.82 -7.69 8.41
C PRO A 41 -6.87 -7.42 9.59
N GLY A 42 -7.35 -7.63 10.82
CA GLY A 42 -6.58 -7.31 12.02
C GLY A 42 -5.24 -8.06 12.14
N GLU A 43 -5.14 -9.25 11.57
CA GLU A 43 -3.88 -10.01 11.48
C GLU A 43 -2.82 -9.32 10.59
N TRP A 44 -3.24 -8.43 9.71
CA TRP A 44 -2.43 -7.69 8.76
C TRP A 44 -2.31 -6.20 9.09
N ALA A 45 -2.85 -5.76 10.24
CA ALA A 45 -2.83 -4.35 10.66
C ALA A 45 -1.42 -3.71 10.65
N LYS A 46 -0.37 -4.51 10.86
CA LYS A 46 1.03 -4.06 10.77
C LYS A 46 1.40 -3.46 9.40
N PHE A 47 0.73 -3.88 8.33
CA PHE A 47 1.03 -3.42 6.99
C PHE A 47 0.59 -1.97 6.76
N ALA A 48 -0.44 -1.48 7.46
CA ALA A 48 -0.80 -0.06 7.42
C ALA A 48 0.37 0.82 7.88
N GLN A 49 0.99 0.46 9.02
CA GLN A 49 2.15 1.18 9.53
C GLN A 49 3.36 1.06 8.61
N LEU A 50 3.60 -0.13 8.05
CA LEU A 50 4.74 -0.36 7.15
C LEU A 50 4.62 0.43 5.83
N ASN A 51 3.40 0.63 5.32
CA ASN A 51 3.13 1.53 4.20
C ASN A 51 3.44 2.98 4.54
N ALA A 52 2.97 3.46 5.70
CA ALA A 52 3.26 4.82 6.17
C ALA A 52 4.75 5.05 6.42
N ASP A 53 5.43 4.09 7.07
CA ASP A 53 6.86 4.17 7.40
C ASP A 53 7.74 4.23 6.15
N TYR A 54 7.32 3.61 5.05
CA TYR A 54 8.06 3.67 3.77
C TYR A 54 8.14 5.09 3.21
N TYR A 55 7.07 5.88 3.36
CA TYR A 55 7.00 7.26 2.89
C TYR A 55 7.37 8.29 3.97
N ALA A 56 7.57 7.86 5.23
CA ALA A 56 7.98 8.71 6.33
C ALA A 56 9.38 9.33 6.09
N GLY A 57 9.41 10.51 5.48
CA GLY A 57 10.62 11.28 5.17
C GLY A 57 11.19 11.10 3.76
N ARG A 58 10.40 10.52 2.84
CA ARG A 58 10.72 10.43 1.41
C ARG A 58 10.37 11.73 0.66
#